data_AF-A0AAN9NYN3-F1
#
_entry.id   AF-A0AAN9NYN3-F1
#
_cell.length_a   1.000
_cell.length_b   1.000
_cell.length_c   1.000
_cell.angle_alpha   90.00
_cell.angle_beta   90.00
_cell.angle_gamma   90.00
#
_symmetry.space_group_name_H-M   'P 1'
#
loop_
_entity.id
_entity.type
_entity.pdbx_description
1 polymer ?
#
loop_
_entity_poly.entity_id
_entity_poly.type
_entity_poly.pdbx_seq_one_letter_code
_entity_poly.pdbx_strand_id
1 'polypeptide(L)'
;MGRVLFFSKGTERERETKNREKRKRLGATDASSLLNYHYALCLNKILQIILKGFTNNVKTNTWLFIIMDYSFHLVFLRRCLHPHLEFQQRLLIYLSTSLCPLLRREYYLQFISMFSSSGMADGSGMFKVHQTIGSVLCCKCGIPMQPNAANMCVKCLSSEVDITEGLLKRLVLVHCPECESYLQPPRTWVKLQLESKELLTFCLKKLQKNLNSSKVRLVHAEFIWTEPHSRRVKVKVKVQKEVINGAILEQSYTVEYVQQEHMCESCSRVQANPDQWVAAVQLRQHVSHRRTFFYLEQLILKHGAAASAIRIKQMEQGIDFFFSNRSHGVKFVEFVGKVAPARSRSDKQLVSHDPKSNNYNYKYTFSVELSPICREDLICLPPKVAVSLGNIGPIVICTKVTNSIALLDPFTLRHCFLDADQYWRTSFKSLLTSRQLVEYIVLDMEVISSEVTIGGTKYRLADAQVARVSDFGKNDTIFNIKTHLGHLLNPGDYALGYDLYGANSNDMELDKYKGHIPEAILIKKSYEEKRQKKRGKPRSWKLKSLEMEVDDRKLDQDKMVSEYEQFLKDLEENPDMRFNISLYRNKEYQPSEMASVTDGDELPSVPLEELLADLDLSGDEDEEDDMTE
;
A
#
# COMPACT_ATOMS: atom_id res chain seq x y z
N MET A 1 34.08 -17.27 53.64
CA MET A 1 34.22 -15.97 54.31
C MET A 1 33.70 -14.91 53.35
N GLY A 2 32.67 -14.11 53.57
CA GLY A 2 31.78 -13.87 54.69
C GLY A 2 31.09 -12.52 54.43
N ARG A 3 29.76 -12.47 54.67
CA ARG A 3 28.88 -11.27 54.86
C ARG A 3 28.53 -10.44 53.61
N VAL A 4 27.28 -10.20 53.18
CA VAL A 4 25.94 -9.92 53.81
C VAL A 4 25.56 -8.43 53.68
N LEU A 5 24.60 -8.20 52.77
CA LEU A 5 23.38 -7.36 52.79
C LEU A 5 23.37 -5.80 52.96
N PHE A 6 22.51 -5.20 52.10
CA PHE A 6 21.44 -4.18 52.33
C PHE A 6 21.52 -2.80 51.64
N PHE A 7 20.33 -2.37 51.18
CA PHE A 7 19.90 -1.11 50.50
C PHE A 7 20.11 -1.06 48.98
N SER A 8 19.12 -0.81 48.11
CA SER A 8 17.94 0.07 48.22
C SER A 8 16.69 -0.56 47.56
N LYS A 9 15.59 -0.62 48.33
CA LYS A 9 14.21 -0.79 47.85
C LYS A 9 13.63 0.62 47.69
N GLY A 10 13.27 1.01 46.48
CA GLY A 10 12.40 2.17 46.29
C GLY A 10 12.55 2.85 44.94
N THR A 11 11.93 2.31 43.88
CA THR A 11 11.64 3.07 42.64
C THR A 11 10.53 2.50 41.75
N GLU A 12 9.80 1.45 42.14
CA GLU A 12 8.70 0.91 41.31
C GLU A 12 7.29 1.34 41.75
N ARG A 13 7.12 1.83 42.99
CA ARG A 13 5.82 2.34 43.46
C ARG A 13 5.49 3.76 42.99
N GLU A 14 6.45 4.50 42.43
CA GLU A 14 6.22 5.84 41.86
C GLU A 14 5.95 5.83 40.34
N ARG A 15 6.25 4.72 39.66
CA ARG A 15 5.89 4.53 38.24
C ARG A 15 4.45 4.05 38.07
N GLU A 16 3.88 3.36 39.05
CA GLU A 16 2.48 2.90 39.00
C GLU A 16 1.45 3.98 39.41
N THR A 17 1.85 4.99 40.19
CA THR A 17 0.95 6.10 40.57
C THR A 17 0.85 7.17 39.46
N LYS A 18 1.93 7.48 38.74
CA LYS A 18 1.90 8.41 37.58
C LYS A 18 1.10 7.88 36.38
N ASN A 19 1.06 6.56 36.15
CA ASN A 19 0.24 5.94 35.10
C ASN A 19 -1.26 5.84 35.46
N ARG A 20 -1.61 6.01 36.74
CA ARG A 20 -3.00 6.05 37.21
C ARG A 20 -3.62 7.45 37.12
N GLU A 21 -2.80 8.50 37.15
CA GLU A 21 -3.24 9.89 36.93
C GLU A 21 -3.26 10.31 35.45
N LYS A 22 -2.42 9.71 34.59
CA LYS A 22 -2.47 9.95 33.13
C LYS A 22 -3.72 9.37 32.44
N ARG A 23 -4.40 8.41 33.06
CA ARG A 23 -5.67 7.84 32.54
C ARG A 23 -6.93 8.61 32.97
N LYS A 24 -6.80 9.70 33.75
CA LYS A 24 -7.94 10.53 34.20
C LYS A 24 -8.02 11.93 33.56
N ARG A 25 -7.16 12.27 32.60
CA ARG A 25 -7.15 13.59 31.93
C ARG A 25 -7.16 13.56 30.39
N LEU A 26 -7.76 12.53 29.80
CA LEU A 26 -8.10 12.54 28.36
C LEU A 26 -9.58 12.19 28.24
N GLY A 27 -10.42 13.22 28.28
CA GLY A 27 -11.83 13.14 27.91
C GLY A 27 -11.93 12.83 26.43
N ALA A 28 -12.28 11.58 26.11
CA ALA A 28 -12.63 11.17 24.78
C ALA A 28 -14.04 11.70 24.45
N THR A 29 -14.10 12.75 23.63
CA THR A 29 -15.33 13.25 23.02
C THR A 29 -15.75 12.32 21.88
N ASP A 30 -16.74 11.47 22.14
CA ASP A 30 -17.92 11.18 21.31
C ASP A 30 -17.81 11.31 19.78
N ALA A 31 -17.30 10.27 19.12
CA ALA A 31 -17.51 10.02 17.68
C ALA A 31 -18.35 8.75 17.40
N SER A 32 -18.56 7.90 18.40
CA SER A 32 -19.35 6.66 18.30
C SER A 32 -20.84 6.85 18.62
N SER A 33 -21.21 7.94 19.30
CA SER A 33 -22.60 8.26 19.66
C SER A 33 -23.40 8.88 18.50
N LEU A 34 -22.74 9.65 17.61
CA LEU A 34 -23.38 10.28 16.44
C LEU A 34 -23.74 9.27 15.33
N LEU A 35 -22.92 8.24 15.12
CA LEU A 35 -23.20 7.19 14.12
C LEU A 35 -24.42 6.34 14.51
N ASN A 36 -24.59 6.06 15.80
CA ASN A 36 -25.72 5.29 16.32
C ASN A 36 -27.04 6.08 16.29
N TYR A 37 -26.99 7.42 16.45
CA TYR A 37 -28.17 8.27 16.34
C TYR A 37 -28.69 8.37 14.89
N HIS A 38 -27.78 8.42 13.90
CA HIS A 38 -28.16 8.48 12.49
C HIS A 38 -28.73 7.15 11.97
N TYR A 39 -28.23 6.01 12.45
CA TYR A 39 -28.78 4.69 12.12
C TYR A 39 -30.18 4.48 12.74
N ALA A 40 -30.39 4.93 13.97
CA ALA A 40 -31.70 4.84 14.65
C ALA A 40 -32.78 5.70 13.96
N LEU A 41 -32.43 6.90 13.47
CA LEU A 41 -33.34 7.76 12.72
C LEU A 41 -33.70 7.20 11.34
N CYS A 42 -32.77 6.50 10.68
CA CYS A 42 -33.00 5.89 9.37
C CYS A 42 -33.92 4.66 9.48
N LEU A 43 -33.70 3.81 10.49
CA LEU A 43 -34.56 2.65 10.78
C LEU A 43 -35.98 3.06 11.17
N ASN A 44 -36.15 4.13 11.95
CA ASN A 44 -37.49 4.64 12.30
C ASN A 44 -38.24 5.23 11.10
N LYS A 45 -37.54 5.88 10.16
CA LYS A 45 -38.16 6.36 8.91
C LYS A 45 -38.61 5.20 8.01
N ILE A 46 -37.81 4.13 7.93
CA ILE A 46 -38.16 2.92 7.16
C ILE A 46 -39.35 2.19 7.81
N LEU A 47 -39.37 2.06 9.14
CA LEU A 47 -40.50 1.47 9.87
C LEU A 47 -41.80 2.27 9.70
N GLN A 48 -41.71 3.60 9.69
CA GLN A 48 -42.86 4.50 9.46
C GLN A 48 -43.42 4.41 8.03
N ILE A 49 -42.56 4.18 7.02
CA ILE A 49 -42.98 3.95 5.64
C ILE A 49 -43.68 2.59 5.50
N ILE A 50 -43.17 1.55 6.17
CA ILE A 50 -43.77 0.21 6.17
C ILE A 50 -45.11 0.21 6.91
N LEU A 51 -45.21 0.90 8.06
CA LEU A 51 -46.45 1.02 8.83
C LEU A 51 -47.51 1.88 8.12
N LYS A 52 -47.11 2.94 7.39
CA LYS A 52 -48.05 3.71 6.54
C LYS A 52 -48.57 2.89 5.36
N GLY A 53 -47.77 1.97 4.80
CA GLY A 53 -48.19 1.06 3.73
C GLY A 53 -49.22 0.01 4.15
N PHE A 54 -49.26 -0.37 5.43
CA PHE A 54 -50.16 -1.41 5.95
C PHE A 54 -51.54 -0.91 6.42
N THR A 55 -51.77 0.41 6.45
CA THR A 55 -53.05 0.99 6.93
C THR A 55 -54.13 1.12 5.84
N ASN A 56 -53.80 0.81 4.58
CA ASN A 56 -54.73 0.87 3.46
C ASN A 56 -54.88 -0.49 2.77
N ASN A 57 -55.52 -1.45 3.43
CA ASN A 57 -56.46 -2.39 2.79
C ASN A 57 -57.09 -3.31 3.83
N VAL A 58 -58.35 -3.02 4.16
CA VAL A 58 -59.23 -3.86 4.97
C VAL A 58 -60.04 -4.72 4.01
N LYS A 59 -59.78 -6.03 3.94
CA LYS A 59 -60.80 -7.10 4.02
C LYS A 59 -60.27 -8.51 3.72
N THR A 60 -60.79 -9.43 4.54
CA THR A 60 -61.06 -10.86 4.33
C THR A 60 -59.94 -11.88 4.42
N ASN A 61 -59.95 -12.56 5.57
CA ASN A 61 -59.48 -13.91 5.85
C ASN A 61 -59.72 -14.90 4.72
N THR A 62 -58.66 -15.50 4.19
CA THR A 62 -58.45 -16.93 3.90
C THR A 62 -57.11 -17.04 3.19
N TRP A 63 -56.53 -18.25 3.09
CA TRP A 63 -55.24 -18.59 2.46
C TRP A 63 -54.03 -18.61 3.40
N LEU A 64 -54.10 -19.55 4.35
CA LEU A 64 -52.96 -20.11 5.10
C LEU A 64 -52.35 -21.34 4.41
N PHE A 65 -52.52 -21.48 3.11
CA PHE A 65 -51.89 -22.51 2.28
C PHE A 65 -51.49 -21.84 0.96
N ILE A 66 -50.29 -22.11 0.47
CA ILE A 66 -49.56 -21.47 -0.66
C ILE A 66 -48.56 -20.37 -0.22
N ILE A 67 -47.58 -20.71 0.62
CA ILE A 67 -46.22 -20.11 0.59
C ILE A 67 -45.18 -21.23 0.78
N MET A 68 -45.18 -22.17 -0.14
CA MET A 68 -44.01 -22.94 -0.55
C MET A 68 -44.17 -23.07 -2.05
N ASP A 69 -43.68 -22.09 -2.80
CA ASP A 69 -43.03 -22.29 -4.11
C ASP A 69 -42.91 -20.99 -4.91
N TYR A 70 -41.66 -20.75 -5.32
CA TYR A 70 -41.23 -20.05 -6.55
C TYR A 70 -41.44 -18.53 -6.70
N SER A 71 -40.31 -17.83 -6.67
CA SER A 71 -39.68 -17.34 -7.91
C SER A 71 -40.63 -16.75 -8.97
N PHE A 72 -41.30 -15.63 -8.71
CA PHE A 72 -42.09 -14.95 -9.76
C PHE A 72 -42.15 -13.42 -9.65
N HIS A 73 -41.02 -12.76 -9.32
CA HIS A 73 -40.89 -11.30 -9.45
C HIS A 73 -39.63 -10.82 -10.18
N LEU A 74 -39.11 -11.64 -11.11
CA LEU A 74 -38.07 -11.25 -12.07
C LEU A 74 -38.56 -11.24 -13.54
N VAL A 75 -39.88 -11.30 -13.76
CA VAL A 75 -40.47 -11.33 -15.12
C VAL A 75 -41.10 -9.99 -15.53
N PHE A 76 -41.29 -9.02 -14.62
CA PHE A 76 -41.94 -7.75 -14.96
C PHE A 76 -40.99 -6.60 -15.37
N LEU A 77 -39.67 -6.80 -15.32
CA LEU A 77 -38.68 -5.87 -15.89
C LEU A 77 -38.06 -6.44 -17.18
N ARG A 78 -38.88 -7.10 -18.00
CA ARG A 78 -38.47 -7.72 -19.28
C ARG A 78 -39.18 -7.10 -20.51
N ARG A 79 -39.62 -5.84 -20.43
CA ARG A 79 -40.34 -5.19 -21.55
C ARG A 79 -39.89 -3.77 -21.93
N CYS A 80 -38.68 -3.36 -21.54
CA CYS A 80 -38.03 -2.22 -22.17
C CYS A 80 -36.56 -2.58 -22.45
N LEU A 81 -36.20 -2.55 -23.73
CA LEU A 81 -34.84 -2.59 -24.34
C LEU A 81 -34.36 -3.95 -24.88
N HIS A 82 -34.07 -3.91 -26.19
CA HIS A 82 -33.46 -4.90 -27.09
C HIS A 82 -32.56 -4.06 -28.05
N PRO A 83 -31.56 -4.57 -28.80
CA PRO A 83 -30.52 -5.58 -28.50
C PRO A 83 -29.08 -5.25 -29.00
N HIS A 84 -28.06 -5.91 -28.42
CA HIS A 84 -26.83 -6.56 -29.00
C HIS A 84 -25.67 -6.57 -27.97
N LEU A 85 -25.38 -7.70 -27.29
CA LEU A 85 -24.39 -8.77 -27.61
C LEU A 85 -22.93 -8.25 -27.60
N GLU A 86 -21.99 -8.71 -26.75
CA GLU A 86 -21.60 -10.12 -26.55
C GLU A 86 -20.74 -10.40 -25.28
N PHE A 87 -20.77 -9.54 -24.24
CA PHE A 87 -19.87 -9.68 -23.08
C PHE A 87 -20.49 -10.32 -21.82
N GLN A 88 -21.83 -10.43 -21.75
CA GLN A 88 -22.52 -10.88 -20.53
C GLN A 88 -22.85 -12.38 -20.46
N GLN A 89 -22.70 -13.14 -21.54
CA GLN A 89 -22.99 -14.58 -21.53
C GLN A 89 -21.89 -15.43 -20.85
N ARG A 90 -20.65 -14.93 -20.71
CA ARG A 90 -19.59 -15.66 -19.99
C ARG A 90 -19.55 -15.39 -18.48
N LEU A 91 -20.08 -14.25 -18.03
CA LEU A 91 -20.12 -13.90 -16.61
C LEU A 91 -21.20 -14.69 -15.83
N LEU A 92 -22.34 -14.96 -16.48
CA LEU A 92 -23.47 -15.69 -15.88
C LEU A 92 -23.22 -17.20 -15.74
N ILE A 93 -22.43 -17.81 -16.63
CA ILE A 93 -22.06 -19.23 -16.51
C ILE A 93 -21.03 -19.43 -15.37
N TYR A 94 -20.10 -18.48 -15.19
CA TYR A 94 -19.09 -18.54 -14.12
C TYR A 94 -19.65 -18.29 -12.72
N LEU A 95 -20.64 -17.39 -12.59
CA LEU A 95 -21.32 -17.12 -11.33
C LEU A 95 -22.27 -18.25 -10.89
N SER A 96 -22.82 -19.03 -11.84
CA SER A 96 -23.73 -20.15 -11.53
C SER A 96 -23.04 -21.44 -11.04
N THR A 97 -21.74 -21.59 -11.27
CA THR A 97 -20.99 -22.83 -10.93
C THR A 97 -20.05 -22.69 -9.74
N SER A 98 -19.65 -21.48 -9.34
CA SER A 98 -18.60 -21.27 -8.33
C SER A 98 -19.06 -20.76 -6.95
N LEU A 99 -20.31 -20.29 -6.81
CA LEU A 99 -20.81 -19.71 -5.54
C LEU A 99 -21.90 -20.52 -4.83
N CYS A 100 -22.32 -21.67 -5.37
CA CYS A 100 -23.40 -22.47 -4.81
C CYS A 100 -23.02 -23.62 -3.83
N PRO A 101 -21.74 -23.98 -3.57
CA PRO A 101 -21.42 -24.92 -2.50
C PRO A 101 -21.09 -24.29 -1.13
N LEU A 102 -20.80 -22.99 -1.04
CA LEU A 102 -20.28 -22.38 0.19
C LEU A 102 -21.32 -21.70 1.08
N LEU A 103 -22.48 -21.30 0.55
CA LEU A 103 -23.56 -20.70 1.34
C LEU A 103 -24.56 -21.71 1.94
N ARG A 104 -24.39 -23.01 1.67
CA ARG A 104 -25.25 -24.07 2.20
C ARG A 104 -24.77 -24.67 3.53
N ARG A 105 -23.61 -24.23 4.07
CA ARG A 105 -23.07 -24.73 5.35
C ARG A 105 -23.12 -23.72 6.50
N GLU A 106 -23.25 -22.43 6.23
CA GLU A 106 -23.22 -21.42 7.31
C GLU A 106 -24.59 -21.00 7.84
N TYR A 107 -25.70 -21.32 7.16
CA TYR A 107 -27.05 -21.00 7.65
C TYR A 107 -27.78 -22.14 8.35
N TYR A 108 -27.16 -23.33 8.47
CA TYR A 108 -27.75 -24.46 9.22
C TYR A 108 -27.26 -24.57 10.67
N LEU A 109 -26.22 -23.81 11.05
CA LEU A 109 -25.66 -23.83 12.42
C LEU A 109 -26.00 -22.62 13.28
N GLN A 110 -26.68 -21.60 12.71
CA GLN A 110 -27.13 -20.43 13.47
C GLN A 110 -28.64 -20.41 13.76
N PHE A 111 -29.37 -21.43 13.27
CA PHE A 111 -30.80 -21.62 13.57
C PHE A 111 -31.07 -22.58 14.74
N ILE A 112 -30.05 -23.25 15.28
CA ILE A 112 -30.22 -24.22 16.40
C ILE A 112 -29.85 -23.62 17.77
N SER A 113 -29.17 -22.46 17.82
CA SER A 113 -28.73 -21.85 19.08
C SER A 113 -29.60 -20.70 19.62
N MET A 114 -30.75 -20.40 19.00
CA MET A 114 -31.60 -19.27 19.40
C MET A 114 -33.02 -19.65 19.88
N PHE A 115 -33.27 -20.93 20.17
CA PHE A 115 -34.46 -21.39 20.89
C PHE A 115 -34.05 -22.15 22.15
N SER A 116 -33.62 -21.39 23.17
CA SER A 116 -33.62 -21.81 24.58
C SER A 116 -33.45 -20.60 25.48
N SER A 117 -34.52 -19.81 25.67
CA SER A 117 -34.84 -19.06 26.90
C SER A 117 -35.94 -18.02 26.67
N SER A 118 -37.20 -18.43 26.79
CA SER A 118 -38.33 -17.64 27.31
C SER A 118 -39.63 -18.38 26.99
N GLY A 119 -40.05 -19.25 27.91
CA GLY A 119 -41.40 -19.81 27.89
C GLY A 119 -42.39 -18.75 28.39
N MET A 120 -43.20 -18.21 27.48
CA MET A 120 -44.45 -17.57 27.87
C MET A 120 -45.46 -18.66 28.25
N ALA A 121 -46.00 -18.51 29.46
CA ALA A 121 -47.11 -19.29 29.95
C ALA A 121 -48.37 -18.92 29.17
N ASP A 122 -49.05 -19.91 28.61
CA ASP A 122 -50.47 -19.81 28.33
C ASP A 122 -51.15 -21.12 28.73
N GLY A 123 -52.25 -20.97 29.46
CA GLY A 123 -52.89 -22.03 30.22
C GLY A 123 -53.63 -23.04 29.34
N SER A 124 -53.13 -24.27 29.30
CA SER A 124 -53.95 -25.46 29.09
C SER A 124 -53.34 -26.61 29.88
N GLY A 125 -54.03 -27.04 30.94
CA GLY A 125 -53.57 -28.06 31.87
C GLY A 125 -53.36 -29.42 31.21
N MET A 126 -52.11 -29.74 30.87
CA MET A 126 -51.66 -31.11 30.67
C MET A 126 -50.52 -31.40 31.64
N PHE A 127 -50.81 -32.27 32.59
CA PHE A 127 -49.90 -32.77 33.62
C PHE A 127 -48.71 -33.49 32.96
N LYS A 128 -47.58 -32.80 32.74
CA LYS A 128 -46.31 -33.48 32.41
C LYS A 128 -45.83 -34.16 33.69
N VAL A 129 -46.01 -35.47 33.78
CA VAL A 129 -45.39 -36.28 34.82
C VAL A 129 -43.88 -36.02 34.74
N HIS A 130 -43.32 -35.39 35.76
CA HIS A 130 -41.87 -35.42 35.98
C HIS A 130 -41.49 -36.89 36.06
N GLN A 131 -40.83 -37.44 35.04
CA GLN A 131 -40.19 -38.74 35.18
C GLN A 131 -39.22 -38.62 36.35
N THR A 132 -39.56 -39.24 37.48
CA THR A 132 -38.65 -39.40 38.60
C THR A 132 -37.50 -40.25 38.10
N ILE A 133 -36.39 -39.61 37.73
CA ILE A 133 -35.14 -40.31 37.41
C ILE A 133 -34.77 -41.05 38.69
N GLY A 134 -34.93 -42.37 38.70
CA GLY A 134 -34.62 -43.19 39.88
C GLY A 134 -33.17 -42.98 40.29
N SER A 135 -32.91 -42.87 41.60
CA SER A 135 -31.54 -42.82 42.11
C SER A 135 -31.03 -44.24 42.38
N VAL A 136 -29.90 -44.61 41.80
CA VAL A 136 -29.19 -45.87 42.08
C VAL A 136 -27.97 -45.56 42.94
N LEU A 137 -27.61 -46.45 43.86
CA LEU A 137 -26.40 -46.31 44.67
C LEU A 137 -25.18 -46.79 43.88
N CYS A 138 -24.06 -46.08 43.98
CA CYS A 138 -22.80 -46.56 43.42
C CYS A 138 -22.34 -47.86 44.09
N CYS A 139 -21.96 -48.86 43.28
CA CYS A 139 -21.52 -50.18 43.75
C CYS A 139 -20.24 -50.18 44.62
N LYS A 140 -19.47 -49.07 44.64
CA LYS A 140 -18.22 -48.93 45.42
C LYS A 140 -18.36 -48.05 46.65
N CYS A 141 -18.94 -46.85 46.50
CA CYS A 141 -18.97 -45.84 47.54
C CYS A 141 -20.37 -45.57 48.14
N GLY A 142 -21.43 -46.18 47.59
CA GLY A 142 -22.80 -46.02 48.11
C GLY A 142 -23.42 -44.63 47.92
N ILE A 143 -22.79 -43.73 47.15
CA ILE A 143 -23.35 -42.40 46.87
C ILE A 143 -24.56 -42.54 45.92
N PRO A 144 -25.70 -41.87 46.19
CA PRO A 144 -26.84 -41.85 45.28
C PRO A 144 -26.49 -41.10 43.99
N MET A 145 -26.78 -41.72 42.85
CA MET A 145 -26.49 -41.19 41.52
C MET A 145 -27.60 -41.54 40.54
N GLN A 146 -27.59 -40.91 39.37
CA GLN A 146 -28.45 -41.34 38.27
C GLN A 146 -27.92 -42.66 37.67
N PRO A 147 -28.80 -43.58 37.26
CA PRO A 147 -28.41 -44.86 36.65
C PRO A 147 -27.56 -44.60 35.40
N ASN A 148 -26.37 -45.18 35.38
CA ASN A 148 -25.46 -45.16 34.24
C ASN A 148 -25.07 -46.59 33.85
N ALA A 149 -24.64 -46.79 32.60
CA ALA A 149 -24.30 -48.13 32.09
C ALA A 149 -23.16 -48.85 32.86
N ALA A 150 -22.37 -48.09 33.62
CA ALA A 150 -21.28 -48.59 34.46
C ALA A 150 -21.67 -48.87 35.92
N ASN A 151 -22.88 -48.47 36.37
CA ASN A 151 -23.33 -48.52 37.78
C ASN A 151 -22.31 -47.98 38.80
N MET A 152 -21.50 -47.00 38.40
CA MET A 152 -20.44 -46.38 39.20
C MET A 152 -20.57 -44.86 39.19
N CYS A 153 -20.35 -44.19 40.33
CA CYS A 153 -20.37 -42.74 40.37
C CYS A 153 -19.17 -42.16 39.61
N VAL A 154 -19.26 -40.91 39.16
CA VAL A 154 -18.20 -40.24 38.39
C VAL A 154 -16.85 -40.27 39.13
N LYS A 155 -16.84 -40.11 40.45
CA LYS A 155 -15.60 -40.15 41.26
C LYS A 155 -14.93 -41.53 41.25
N CYS A 156 -15.70 -42.60 41.43
CA CYS A 156 -15.18 -43.97 41.39
C CYS A 156 -14.77 -44.40 39.98
N LEU A 157 -15.50 -43.95 38.96
CA LEU A 157 -15.18 -44.23 37.56
C LEU A 157 -13.88 -43.52 37.14
N SER A 158 -13.70 -42.24 37.51
CA SER A 158 -12.48 -41.47 37.24
C SER A 158 -11.27 -41.94 38.05
N SER A 159 -11.46 -42.63 39.18
CA SER A 159 -10.35 -43.22 39.94
C SER A 159 -9.88 -44.56 39.40
N GLU A 160 -10.76 -45.34 38.76
CA GLU A 160 -10.42 -46.66 38.21
C GLU A 160 -9.98 -46.59 36.74
N VAL A 161 -10.44 -45.61 35.97
CA VAL A 161 -10.13 -45.46 34.55
C VAL A 161 -9.54 -44.09 34.25
N ASP A 162 -8.23 -44.04 33.98
CA ASP A 162 -7.57 -42.84 33.45
C ASP A 162 -7.53 -42.90 31.92
N ILE A 163 -8.24 -41.97 31.26
CA ILE A 163 -8.27 -41.87 29.79
C ILE A 163 -6.92 -41.35 29.26
N THR A 164 -6.12 -40.71 30.12
CA THR A 164 -4.87 -40.06 29.73
C THR A 164 -3.67 -41.00 29.67
N GLU A 165 -3.84 -42.24 30.13
CA GLU A 165 -2.83 -43.30 30.05
C GLU A 165 -2.58 -43.67 28.58
N GLY A 166 -1.39 -43.32 28.08
CA GLY A 166 -0.97 -43.52 26.69
C GLY A 166 -1.01 -42.28 25.80
N LEU A 167 -1.47 -41.13 26.28
CA LEU A 167 -1.39 -39.86 25.55
C LEU A 167 -0.04 -39.16 25.83
N LEU A 168 0.59 -38.64 24.78
CA LEU A 168 1.82 -37.85 24.94
C LEU A 168 1.51 -36.51 25.63
N LYS A 169 2.11 -36.30 26.80
CA LYS A 169 2.00 -35.05 27.57
C LYS A 169 3.03 -33.99 27.14
N ARG A 170 4.08 -34.39 26.42
CA ARG A 170 5.14 -33.50 25.92
C ARG A 170 5.33 -33.67 24.42
N LEU A 171 5.36 -32.54 23.70
CA LEU A 171 5.62 -32.48 22.27
C LEU A 171 6.62 -31.37 21.96
N VAL A 172 7.29 -31.47 20.82
CA VAL A 172 8.26 -30.46 20.37
C VAL A 172 7.64 -29.62 19.26
N LEU A 173 7.78 -28.30 19.31
CA LEU A 173 7.50 -27.37 18.22
C LEU A 173 8.81 -26.81 17.71
N VAL A 174 9.07 -26.93 16.41
CA VAL A 174 10.26 -26.35 15.81
C VAL A 174 9.89 -24.97 15.29
N HIS A 175 10.62 -23.94 15.72
CA HIS A 175 10.34 -22.53 15.49
C HIS A 175 11.58 -21.81 14.97
N CYS A 176 11.39 -20.92 13.99
CA CYS A 176 12.45 -20.07 13.46
C CYS A 176 12.46 -18.72 14.19
N PRO A 177 13.56 -18.34 14.86
CA PRO A 177 13.62 -17.10 15.64
C PRO A 177 13.51 -15.83 14.79
N GLU A 178 14.00 -15.81 13.55
CA GLU A 178 13.99 -14.59 12.72
C GLU A 178 12.63 -14.26 12.08
N CYS A 179 11.89 -15.27 11.60
CA CYS A 179 10.65 -15.04 10.86
C CYS A 179 9.39 -15.48 11.62
N GLU A 180 9.54 -15.90 12.88
CA GLU A 180 8.47 -16.37 13.77
C GLU A 180 7.61 -17.48 13.15
N SER A 181 8.24 -18.34 12.35
CA SER A 181 7.55 -19.42 11.65
C SER A 181 7.77 -20.76 12.32
N TYR A 182 6.77 -21.62 12.25
CA TYR A 182 6.80 -22.97 12.80
C TYR A 182 6.90 -23.99 11.66
N LEU A 183 7.76 -25.00 11.86
CA LEU A 183 7.93 -26.08 10.90
C LEU A 183 6.77 -27.08 11.03
N GLN A 184 6.00 -27.19 9.97
CA GLN A 184 5.10 -28.30 9.70
C GLN A 184 5.89 -29.37 8.93
N PRO A 185 6.20 -30.53 9.55
CA PRO A 185 6.88 -31.61 8.85
C PRO A 185 6.06 -32.06 7.63
N PRO A 186 6.68 -32.27 6.46
CA PRO A 186 8.13 -32.53 6.26
C PRO A 186 9.05 -31.32 6.05
N ARG A 187 8.64 -30.22 5.40
CA ARG A 187 9.52 -29.04 5.11
C ARG A 187 8.82 -27.67 5.10
N THR A 188 7.51 -27.63 5.31
CA THR A 188 6.72 -26.40 5.16
C THR A 188 6.79 -25.55 6.41
N TRP A 189 7.13 -24.28 6.29
CA TRP A 189 7.14 -23.32 7.39
C TRP A 189 5.91 -22.43 7.31
N VAL A 190 5.23 -22.24 8.45
CA VAL A 190 4.02 -21.42 8.54
C VAL A 190 4.22 -20.36 9.61
N LYS A 191 4.00 -19.10 9.25
CA LYS A 191 4.04 -18.00 10.22
C LYS A 191 2.77 -18.08 11.08
N LEU A 192 2.93 -18.20 12.39
CA LEU A 192 1.82 -18.32 13.34
C LEU A 192 2.11 -17.39 14.52
N GLN A 193 1.14 -16.56 14.89
CA GLN A 193 1.27 -15.72 16.08
C GLN A 193 1.06 -16.56 17.35
N LEU A 194 1.75 -16.18 18.43
CA LEU A 194 1.53 -16.75 19.76
C LEU A 194 0.07 -16.55 20.19
N GLU A 195 -0.48 -17.53 20.90
CA GLU A 195 -1.88 -17.54 21.40
C GLU A 195 -2.97 -17.36 20.31
N SER A 196 -2.62 -17.54 19.03
CA SER A 196 -3.59 -17.50 17.93
C SER A 196 -4.39 -18.79 17.78
N LYS A 197 -5.61 -18.69 17.22
CA LYS A 197 -6.44 -19.86 16.87
C LYS A 197 -5.74 -20.78 15.86
N GLU A 198 -4.90 -20.21 14.99
CA GLU A 198 -4.13 -20.95 13.99
C GLU A 198 -3.04 -21.81 14.65
N LEU A 199 -2.32 -21.26 15.63
CA LEU A 199 -1.36 -22.01 16.44
C LEU A 199 -2.04 -23.14 17.22
N LEU A 200 -3.23 -22.90 17.77
CA LEU A 200 -4.01 -23.92 18.46
C LEU A 200 -4.35 -25.07 17.53
N THR A 201 -4.84 -24.75 16.32
CA THR A 201 -5.14 -25.74 15.28
C THR A 201 -3.90 -26.52 14.86
N PHE A 202 -2.76 -25.84 14.75
CA PHE A 202 -1.47 -26.47 14.43
C PHE A 202 -1.04 -27.46 15.52
N CYS A 203 -1.10 -27.05 16.78
CA CYS A 203 -0.82 -27.87 17.95
C CYS A 203 -1.73 -29.11 18.02
N LEU A 204 -3.04 -28.93 17.78
CA LEU A 204 -4.01 -30.02 17.74
C LEU A 204 -3.77 -31.00 16.60
N LYS A 205 -3.47 -30.52 15.38
CA LYS A 205 -3.10 -31.39 14.24
C LYS A 205 -1.87 -32.22 14.56
N LYS A 206 -0.88 -31.63 15.26
CA LYS A 206 0.33 -32.33 15.69
C LYS A 206 0.04 -33.37 16.77
N LEU A 207 -0.88 -33.08 17.70
CA LEU A 207 -1.39 -34.07 18.65
C LEU A 207 -2.12 -35.21 17.95
N GLN A 208 -3.06 -34.92 17.05
CA GLN A 208 -3.88 -35.91 16.36
C GLN A 208 -3.04 -36.94 15.59
N LYS A 209 -1.94 -36.52 14.94
CA LYS A 209 -1.00 -37.45 14.29
C LYS A 209 -0.38 -38.47 15.25
N ASN A 210 -0.25 -38.11 16.53
CA ASN A 210 0.34 -38.96 17.57
C ASN A 210 -0.74 -39.66 18.43
N LEU A 211 -2.02 -39.39 18.18
CA LEU A 211 -3.15 -40.01 18.87
C LEU A 211 -3.80 -41.05 17.96
N ASN A 212 -4.04 -42.25 18.49
CA ASN A 212 -4.82 -43.27 17.80
C ASN A 212 -6.27 -42.78 17.65
N SER A 213 -6.60 -42.26 16.47
CA SER A 213 -7.85 -41.56 16.18
C SER A 213 -9.12 -42.41 16.33
N SER A 214 -9.00 -43.73 16.44
CA SER A 214 -10.15 -44.63 16.67
C SER A 214 -10.58 -44.75 18.14
N LYS A 215 -9.76 -44.29 19.09
CA LYS A 215 -10.01 -44.53 20.53
C LYS A 215 -10.46 -43.30 21.31
N VAL A 216 -10.28 -42.09 20.79
CA VAL A 216 -10.34 -40.86 21.59
C VAL A 216 -10.86 -39.67 20.77
N ARG A 217 -11.91 -39.00 21.25
CA ARG A 217 -12.50 -37.79 20.64
C ARG A 217 -12.05 -36.53 21.38
N LEU A 218 -11.74 -35.47 20.63
CA LEU A 218 -11.37 -34.16 21.17
C LEU A 218 -12.61 -33.28 21.26
N VAL A 219 -12.92 -32.75 22.44
CA VAL A 219 -14.12 -31.90 22.68
C VAL A 219 -13.76 -30.43 22.66
N HIS A 220 -12.72 -30.06 23.40
CA HIS A 220 -12.35 -28.65 23.61
C HIS A 220 -10.84 -28.53 23.81
N ALA A 221 -10.28 -27.39 23.43
CA ALA A 221 -8.90 -27.05 23.71
C ALA A 221 -8.78 -25.56 24.04
N GLU A 222 -7.97 -25.24 25.04
CA GLU A 222 -7.70 -23.87 25.50
C GLU A 222 -6.21 -23.70 25.77
N PHE A 223 -5.67 -22.51 25.50
CA PHE A 223 -4.32 -22.17 25.92
C PHE A 223 -4.29 -21.89 27.42
N ILE A 224 -3.23 -22.36 28.07
CA ILE A 224 -2.86 -21.90 29.41
C ILE A 224 -1.75 -20.90 29.20
N TRP A 225 -1.92 -19.68 29.72
CA TRP A 225 -0.89 -18.66 29.65
C TRP A 225 0.42 -19.18 30.23
N THR A 226 1.49 -18.97 29.48
CA THR A 226 2.86 -19.34 29.83
C THR A 226 3.74 -18.14 29.59
N GLU A 227 4.72 -17.94 30.45
CA GLU A 227 5.64 -16.82 30.31
C GLU A 227 6.44 -16.92 28.98
N PRO A 228 6.60 -15.82 28.22
CA PRO A 228 7.26 -15.84 26.91
C PRO A 228 8.68 -16.44 26.93
N HIS A 229 9.45 -16.19 27.99
CA HIS A 229 10.81 -16.69 28.15
C HIS A 229 10.88 -18.20 28.41
N SER A 230 9.77 -18.83 28.80
CA SER A 230 9.75 -20.25 29.16
C SER A 230 9.95 -21.17 27.95
N ARG A 231 9.84 -20.64 26.72
CA ARG A 231 9.91 -21.40 25.44
C ARG A 231 9.00 -22.63 25.45
N ARG A 232 7.87 -22.52 26.15
CA ARG A 232 6.89 -23.59 26.32
C ARG A 232 5.51 -23.03 26.06
N VAL A 233 4.71 -23.79 25.34
CA VAL A 233 3.29 -23.50 25.13
C VAL A 233 2.50 -24.59 25.80
N LYS A 234 1.60 -24.23 26.72
CA LYS A 234 0.74 -25.20 27.40
C LYS A 234 -0.68 -25.12 26.82
N VAL A 235 -1.20 -26.27 26.42
CA VAL A 235 -2.57 -26.40 25.91
C VAL A 235 -3.31 -27.38 26.80
N LYS A 236 -4.44 -26.94 27.35
CA LYS A 236 -5.36 -27.82 28.07
C LYS A 236 -6.39 -28.37 27.10
N VAL A 237 -6.42 -29.68 26.99
CA VAL A 237 -7.26 -30.41 26.05
C VAL A 237 -8.28 -31.24 26.82
N LYS A 238 -9.55 -31.12 26.46
CA LYS A 238 -10.63 -31.98 26.95
C LYS A 238 -10.86 -33.10 25.95
N VAL A 239 -10.72 -34.31 26.45
CA VAL A 239 -10.82 -35.55 25.69
C VAL A 239 -12.01 -36.35 26.18
N GLN A 240 -12.69 -37.01 25.24
CA GLN A 240 -13.82 -37.88 25.44
C GLN A 240 -13.48 -39.28 24.93
N LYS A 241 -13.72 -40.30 25.77
CA LYS A 241 -13.51 -41.71 25.42
C LYS A 241 -14.68 -42.53 25.94
N GLU A 242 -15.07 -43.54 25.17
CA GLU A 242 -16.03 -44.55 25.60
C GLU A 242 -15.31 -45.54 26.53
N VAL A 243 -15.84 -45.64 27.75
CA VAL A 243 -15.42 -46.54 28.82
C VAL A 243 -16.43 -47.70 28.88
N ILE A 244 -16.23 -48.65 29.80
CA ILE A 244 -17.01 -49.89 29.99
C ILE A 244 -18.52 -49.67 29.73
N ASN A 245 -19.08 -50.53 28.87
CA ASN A 245 -20.50 -50.57 28.49
C ASN A 245 -21.06 -49.28 27.87
N GLY A 246 -20.26 -48.54 27.11
CA GLY A 246 -20.71 -47.35 26.36
C GLY A 246 -20.89 -46.10 27.22
N ALA A 247 -20.40 -46.11 28.47
CA ALA A 247 -20.35 -44.92 29.31
C ALA A 247 -19.28 -43.96 28.79
N ILE A 248 -19.66 -42.72 28.48
CA ILE A 248 -18.75 -41.72 27.94
C ILE A 248 -18.16 -40.90 29.09
N LEU A 249 -16.83 -40.86 29.19
CA LEU A 249 -16.13 -40.07 30.19
C LEU A 249 -15.32 -38.96 29.52
N GLU A 250 -15.43 -37.74 30.06
CA GLU A 250 -14.65 -36.57 29.66
C GLU A 250 -13.56 -36.29 30.68
N GLN A 251 -12.33 -36.11 30.21
CA GLN A 251 -11.19 -35.80 31.07
C GLN A 251 -10.34 -34.69 30.43
N SER A 252 -9.95 -33.71 31.24
CA SER A 252 -9.05 -32.64 30.81
C SER A 252 -7.62 -32.97 31.22
N TYR A 253 -6.68 -32.84 30.28
CA TYR A 253 -5.26 -32.94 30.58
C TYR A 253 -4.46 -31.85 29.88
N THR A 254 -3.29 -31.55 30.43
CA THR A 254 -2.40 -30.51 29.92
C THR A 254 -1.31 -31.13 29.03
N VAL A 255 -1.17 -30.57 27.83
CA VAL A 255 -0.10 -30.89 26.89
C VAL A 255 0.91 -29.75 26.92
N GLU A 256 2.16 -30.10 27.15
CA GLU A 256 3.29 -29.18 27.14
C GLU A 256 4.03 -29.28 25.80
N TYR A 257 4.08 -28.18 25.07
CA TYR A 257 4.84 -28.05 23.83
C TYR A 257 6.13 -27.30 24.09
N VAL A 258 7.28 -27.97 23.94
CA VAL A 258 8.61 -27.36 24.06
C VAL A 258 9.00 -26.77 22.71
N GLN A 259 9.32 -25.48 22.68
CA GLN A 259 9.74 -24.77 21.48
C GLN A 259 11.26 -24.95 21.29
N GLN A 260 11.65 -25.63 20.21
CA GLN A 260 13.03 -25.76 19.77
C GLN A 260 13.29 -24.76 18.65
N GLU A 261 14.40 -24.04 18.77
CA GLU A 261 14.82 -23.07 17.76
C GLU A 261 15.58 -23.78 16.64
N HIS A 262 15.06 -23.67 15.42
CA HIS A 262 15.81 -24.00 14.21
C HIS A 262 15.50 -22.96 13.15
N MET A 263 16.53 -22.51 12.47
CA MET A 263 16.37 -21.59 11.35
C MET A 263 15.68 -22.27 10.17
N CYS A 264 14.73 -21.57 9.57
CA CYS A 264 14.18 -22.00 8.30
C CYS A 264 15.21 -21.82 7.17
N GLU A 265 15.01 -22.54 6.08
CA GLU A 265 15.96 -22.56 4.97
C GLU A 265 16.12 -21.18 4.31
N SER A 266 15.07 -20.35 4.29
CA SER A 266 15.14 -18.98 3.77
C SER A 266 15.99 -18.07 4.66
N CYS A 267 15.78 -18.09 5.98
CA CYS A 267 16.55 -17.29 6.93
C CYS A 267 18.01 -17.75 6.99
N SER A 268 18.26 -19.07 6.95
CA SER A 268 19.61 -19.60 6.90
C SER A 268 20.36 -19.16 5.64
N ARG A 269 19.69 -19.06 4.48
CA ARG A 269 20.33 -18.53 3.25
C ARG A 269 20.66 -17.04 3.37
N VAL A 270 19.77 -16.24 3.95
CA VAL A 270 20.00 -14.80 4.18
C VAL A 270 21.17 -14.58 5.12
N GLN A 271 21.28 -15.36 6.21
CA GLN A 271 22.44 -15.29 7.09
C GLN A 271 23.74 -15.79 6.45
N ALA A 272 23.66 -16.83 5.62
CA ALA A 272 24.85 -17.38 4.96
C ALA A 272 25.44 -16.42 3.93
N ASN A 273 24.58 -15.77 3.12
CA ASN A 273 24.97 -14.78 2.13
C ASN A 273 23.89 -13.69 2.04
N PRO A 274 24.05 -12.56 2.77
CA PRO A 274 23.06 -11.49 2.76
C PRO A 274 22.91 -10.85 1.36
N ASP A 275 23.99 -10.80 0.58
CA ASP A 275 24.02 -10.21 -0.76
C ASP A 275 23.43 -11.10 -1.86
N GLN A 276 23.01 -12.32 -1.51
CA GLN A 276 22.47 -13.25 -2.50
C GLN A 276 21.09 -12.80 -2.97
N TRP A 277 21.00 -12.40 -4.23
CA TRP A 277 19.76 -12.03 -4.89
C TRP A 277 19.30 -13.10 -5.90
N VAL A 278 17.99 -13.16 -6.10
CA VAL A 278 17.33 -14.05 -7.07
C VAL A 278 16.75 -13.25 -8.23
N ALA A 279 16.26 -12.03 -7.97
CA ALA A 279 15.73 -11.15 -8.99
C ALA A 279 16.47 -9.80 -8.98
N ALA A 280 16.84 -9.31 -10.16
CA ALA A 280 17.37 -7.97 -10.36
C ALA A 280 16.46 -7.18 -11.30
N VAL A 281 16.13 -5.95 -10.93
CA VAL A 281 15.38 -5.01 -11.78
C VAL A 281 16.33 -3.90 -12.18
N GLN A 282 16.60 -3.78 -13.48
CA GLN A 282 17.49 -2.80 -14.07
C GLN A 282 16.65 -1.70 -14.69
N LEU A 283 16.59 -0.54 -14.02
CA LEU A 283 15.93 0.65 -14.54
C LEU A 283 16.92 1.46 -15.36
N ARG A 284 16.61 1.73 -16.63
CA ARG A 284 17.45 2.52 -17.53
C ARG A 284 16.65 3.61 -18.21
N GLN A 285 17.27 4.76 -18.42
CA GLN A 285 16.71 5.84 -19.21
C GLN A 285 17.82 6.51 -20.02
N HIS A 286 17.66 6.52 -21.34
CA HIS A 286 18.65 7.07 -22.26
C HIS A 286 18.45 8.58 -22.45
N VAL A 287 18.73 9.35 -21.39
CA VAL A 287 18.64 10.81 -21.37
C VAL A 287 19.91 11.39 -20.76
N SER A 288 20.24 12.63 -21.13
CA SER A 288 21.45 13.31 -20.67
C SER A 288 21.41 13.74 -19.21
N HIS A 289 20.22 13.95 -18.63
CA HIS A 289 19.98 14.40 -17.25
C HIS A 289 19.15 13.38 -16.44
N ARG A 290 19.19 13.45 -15.11
CA ARG A 290 18.54 12.48 -14.19
C ARG A 290 17.25 12.97 -13.49
N ARG A 291 16.67 14.09 -13.92
CA ARG A 291 15.46 14.70 -13.28
C ARG A 291 14.32 13.70 -13.02
N THR A 292 14.01 12.86 -13.98
CA THR A 292 12.99 11.80 -13.90
C THR A 292 13.33 10.72 -12.87
N PHE A 293 14.61 10.39 -12.68
CA PHE A 293 15.05 9.46 -11.64
C PHE A 293 14.91 10.08 -10.24
N PHE A 294 15.25 11.36 -10.06
CA PHE A 294 15.03 12.04 -8.78
C PHE A 294 13.54 12.07 -8.41
N TYR A 295 12.67 12.32 -9.39
CA TYR A 295 11.23 12.25 -9.17
C TYR A 295 10.75 10.83 -8.82
N LEU A 296 11.24 9.82 -9.55
CA LEU A 296 10.89 8.42 -9.33
C LEU A 296 11.38 7.90 -7.96
N GLU A 297 12.55 8.33 -7.50
CA GLU A 297 13.07 8.04 -6.17
C GLU A 297 12.12 8.52 -5.07
N GLN A 298 11.64 9.76 -5.16
CA GLN A 298 10.68 10.30 -4.19
C GLN A 298 9.36 9.52 -4.18
N LEU A 299 8.90 9.06 -5.34
CA LEU A 299 7.70 8.22 -5.42
C LEU A 299 7.91 6.83 -4.82
N ILE A 300 9.10 6.24 -5.01
CA ILE A 300 9.46 4.96 -4.38
C ILE A 300 9.45 5.10 -2.86
N LEU A 301 10.00 6.18 -2.32
CA LEU A 301 10.02 6.48 -0.89
C LEU A 301 8.60 6.68 -0.34
N LYS A 302 7.79 7.50 -1.01
CA LYS A 302 6.40 7.77 -0.59
C LYS A 302 5.54 6.51 -0.51
N HIS A 303 5.71 5.58 -1.46
CA HIS A 303 4.95 4.34 -1.50
C HIS A 303 5.63 3.16 -0.77
N GLY A 304 6.85 3.34 -0.26
CA GLY A 304 7.63 2.26 0.37
C GLY A 304 7.91 1.08 -0.57
N ALA A 305 7.96 1.31 -1.89
CA ALA A 305 8.02 0.23 -2.88
C ALA A 305 9.36 -0.54 -2.87
N ALA A 306 10.43 0.08 -2.36
CA ALA A 306 11.76 -0.52 -2.25
C ALA A 306 12.04 -1.16 -0.88
N ALA A 307 11.07 -1.25 0.05
CA ALA A 307 11.31 -1.80 1.39
C ALA A 307 11.78 -3.27 1.39
N SER A 308 11.48 -4.04 0.35
CA SER A 308 11.93 -5.42 0.18
C SER A 308 13.21 -5.58 -0.65
N ALA A 309 13.83 -4.48 -1.08
CA ALA A 309 15.10 -4.53 -1.80
C ALA A 309 16.23 -4.85 -0.82
N ILE A 310 17.13 -5.75 -1.22
CA ILE A 310 18.34 -6.08 -0.46
C ILE A 310 19.36 -4.96 -0.65
N ARG A 311 19.53 -4.58 -1.91
CA ARG A 311 20.58 -3.66 -2.34
C ARG A 311 20.08 -2.81 -3.50
N ILE A 312 20.49 -1.55 -3.50
CA ILE A 312 20.21 -0.58 -4.56
C ILE A 312 21.56 -0.07 -5.04
N LYS A 313 21.90 -0.36 -6.30
CA LYS A 313 23.15 0.09 -6.90
C LYS A 313 22.87 1.15 -7.95
N GLN A 314 23.55 2.28 -7.87
CA GLN A 314 23.51 3.29 -8.91
C GLN A 314 24.43 2.88 -10.07
N MET A 315 23.92 2.90 -11.30
CA MET A 315 24.66 2.55 -12.50
C MET A 315 24.65 3.72 -13.50
N GLU A 316 25.49 3.63 -14.53
CA GLU A 316 25.47 4.61 -15.62
C GLU A 316 24.09 4.57 -16.32
N GLN A 317 23.45 5.75 -16.45
CA GLN A 317 22.11 5.93 -17.03
C GLN A 317 20.97 5.15 -16.32
N GLY A 318 21.14 4.79 -15.03
CA GLY A 318 20.06 4.16 -14.30
C GLY A 318 20.38 3.61 -12.91
N ILE A 319 19.51 2.71 -12.44
CA ILE A 319 19.53 2.16 -11.08
C ILE A 319 19.19 0.67 -11.14
N ASP A 320 19.93 -0.15 -10.38
CA ASP A 320 19.68 -1.59 -10.24
C ASP A 320 19.15 -1.91 -8.84
N PHE A 321 17.99 -2.54 -8.79
CA PHE A 321 17.35 -3.03 -7.56
C PHE A 321 17.49 -4.54 -7.46
N PHE A 322 18.02 -5.03 -6.34
CA PHE A 322 18.20 -6.46 -6.09
C PHE A 322 17.18 -6.97 -5.07
N PHE A 323 16.52 -8.08 -5.39
CA PHE A 323 15.46 -8.69 -4.59
C PHE A 323 15.75 -10.17 -4.29
N SER A 324 15.36 -10.61 -3.09
CA SER A 324 15.45 -12.00 -2.62
C SER A 324 14.46 -12.93 -3.33
N ASN A 325 13.25 -12.44 -3.62
CA ASN A 325 12.21 -13.22 -4.31
C ASN A 325 11.84 -12.57 -5.64
N ARG A 326 11.54 -13.42 -6.63
CA ARG A 326 11.01 -12.98 -7.94
C ARG A 326 9.74 -12.14 -7.81
N SER A 327 8.84 -12.52 -6.89
CA SER A 327 7.55 -11.85 -6.71
C SER A 327 7.69 -10.38 -6.30
N HIS A 328 8.72 -10.04 -5.51
CA HIS A 328 9.00 -8.64 -5.16
C HIS A 328 9.47 -7.84 -6.39
N GLY A 329 10.35 -8.42 -7.21
CA GLY A 329 10.78 -7.81 -8.46
C GLY A 329 9.62 -7.54 -9.44
N VAL A 330 8.71 -8.49 -9.62
CA VAL A 330 7.52 -8.30 -10.49
C VAL A 330 6.61 -7.19 -9.97
N LYS A 331 6.34 -7.16 -8.66
CA LYS A 331 5.56 -6.08 -8.03
C LYS A 331 6.20 -4.71 -8.25
N PHE A 332 7.52 -4.64 -8.15
CA PHE A 332 8.26 -3.40 -8.37
C PHE A 332 8.20 -2.95 -9.85
N VAL A 333 8.32 -3.87 -10.81
CA VAL A 333 8.14 -3.55 -12.24
C VAL A 333 6.72 -3.04 -12.52
N GLU A 334 5.70 -3.67 -11.92
CA GLU A 334 4.31 -3.23 -12.05
C GLU A 334 4.08 -1.83 -11.44
N PHE A 335 4.74 -1.52 -10.31
CA PHE A 335 4.72 -0.19 -9.72
C PHE A 335 5.31 0.86 -10.66
N VAL A 336 6.48 0.59 -11.25
CA VAL A 336 7.12 1.51 -12.20
C VAL A 336 6.22 1.79 -13.40
N GLY A 337 5.58 0.75 -13.96
CA GLY A 337 4.65 0.92 -15.08
C GLY A 337 3.39 1.73 -14.75
N LYS A 338 2.99 1.85 -13.47
CA LYS A 338 1.87 2.72 -13.05
C LYS A 338 2.30 4.18 -12.90
N VAL A 339 3.57 4.42 -12.62
CA VAL A 339 4.12 5.73 -12.28
C VAL A 339 4.70 6.44 -13.50
N ALA A 340 5.37 5.70 -14.38
CA ALA A 340 6.10 6.22 -15.53
C ALA A 340 5.84 5.36 -16.79
N PRO A 341 5.97 5.94 -18.00
CA PRO A 341 5.78 5.19 -19.23
C PRO A 341 7.04 4.35 -19.46
N ALA A 342 6.91 3.04 -19.26
CA ALA A 342 8.03 2.11 -19.25
C ALA A 342 7.76 0.89 -20.14
N ARG A 343 8.81 0.35 -20.76
CA ARG A 343 8.80 -0.98 -21.36
C ARG A 343 9.57 -1.94 -20.46
N SER A 344 9.02 -3.14 -20.22
CA SER A 344 9.68 -4.16 -19.41
C SER A 344 9.95 -5.42 -20.22
N ARG A 345 11.16 -5.97 -20.08
CA ARG A 345 11.56 -7.28 -20.59
C ARG A 345 12.03 -8.15 -19.43
N SER A 346 11.61 -9.42 -19.41
CA SER A 346 12.03 -10.39 -18.39
C SER A 346 12.83 -11.52 -19.00
N ASP A 347 14.04 -11.74 -18.51
CA ASP A 347 14.90 -12.87 -18.88
C ASP A 347 15.19 -13.73 -17.62
N LYS A 348 15.51 -15.00 -17.83
CA LYS A 348 15.87 -15.95 -16.77
C LYS A 348 17.14 -16.70 -17.12
N GLN A 349 18.04 -16.84 -16.15
CA GLN A 349 19.28 -17.58 -16.26
C GLN A 349 19.25 -18.77 -15.31
N LEU A 350 19.49 -19.98 -15.81
CA LEU A 350 19.61 -21.17 -14.95
C LEU A 350 20.96 -21.13 -14.24
N VAL A 351 20.94 -21.20 -12.90
CA VAL A 351 22.15 -21.25 -12.07
C VAL A 351 22.49 -22.69 -11.71
N SER A 352 21.50 -23.45 -11.24
CA SER A 352 21.69 -24.86 -10.90
C SER A 352 20.39 -25.66 -11.05
N HIS A 353 20.54 -26.96 -11.26
CA HIS A 353 19.44 -27.91 -11.39
C HIS A 353 19.77 -29.14 -10.54
N ASP A 354 18.86 -29.54 -9.66
CA ASP A 354 18.96 -30.80 -8.92
C ASP A 354 18.10 -31.87 -9.62
N PRO A 355 18.72 -32.85 -10.30
CA PRO A 355 17.98 -33.89 -11.04
C PRO A 355 17.22 -34.85 -10.12
N LYS A 356 17.58 -34.96 -8.84
CA LYS A 356 16.89 -35.88 -7.91
C LYS A 356 15.54 -35.32 -7.46
N SER A 357 15.47 -34.01 -7.27
CA SER A 357 14.25 -33.32 -6.83
C SER A 357 13.54 -32.55 -7.95
N ASN A 358 14.11 -32.53 -9.16
CA ASN A 358 13.65 -31.76 -10.32
C ASN A 358 13.45 -30.27 -9.99
N ASN A 359 14.31 -29.72 -9.12
CA ASN A 359 14.28 -28.33 -8.70
C ASN A 359 15.30 -27.52 -9.51
N TYR A 360 14.85 -26.39 -10.03
CA TYR A 360 15.67 -25.48 -10.82
C TYR A 360 15.84 -24.15 -10.09
N ASN A 361 17.09 -23.74 -9.89
CA ASN A 361 17.43 -22.43 -9.36
C ASN A 361 17.72 -21.49 -10.51
N TYR A 362 16.84 -20.51 -10.70
CA TYR A 362 16.98 -19.46 -11.71
C TYR A 362 17.31 -18.13 -11.05
N LYS A 363 18.12 -17.32 -11.75
CA LYS A 363 18.20 -15.88 -11.54
C LYS A 363 17.31 -15.18 -12.57
N TYR A 364 16.58 -14.17 -12.13
CA TYR A 364 15.65 -13.41 -12.95
C TYR A 364 16.19 -12.00 -13.13
N THR A 365 16.18 -11.52 -14.37
CA THR A 365 16.59 -10.16 -14.72
C THR A 365 15.43 -9.47 -15.41
N PHE A 366 14.97 -8.37 -14.85
CA PHE A 366 13.94 -7.52 -15.42
C PHE A 366 14.62 -6.25 -15.93
N SER A 367 14.70 -6.10 -17.25
CA SER A 367 15.16 -4.87 -17.88
C SER A 367 13.96 -3.96 -18.08
N VAL A 368 13.97 -2.81 -17.42
CA VAL A 368 12.91 -1.80 -17.50
C VAL A 368 13.50 -0.54 -18.08
N GLU A 369 13.00 -0.13 -19.24
CA GLU A 369 13.44 1.08 -19.91
C GLU A 369 12.33 2.12 -19.87
N LEU A 370 12.67 3.29 -19.34
CA LEU A 370 11.79 4.45 -19.26
C LEU A 370 11.84 5.21 -20.59
N SER A 371 10.73 5.86 -20.94
CA SER A 371 10.71 6.78 -22.08
C SER A 371 11.80 7.86 -21.93
N PRO A 372 12.56 8.17 -22.99
CA PRO A 372 13.54 9.25 -22.97
C PRO A 372 12.90 10.65 -22.97
N ILE A 373 11.58 10.76 -23.10
CA ILE A 373 10.89 12.05 -23.07
C ILE A 373 10.76 12.51 -21.63
N CYS A 374 11.25 13.72 -21.37
CA CYS A 374 11.14 14.37 -20.08
C CYS A 374 10.17 15.55 -20.14
N ARG A 375 9.85 16.08 -18.95
CA ARG A 375 9.07 17.32 -18.82
C ARG A 375 9.86 18.48 -19.45
N GLU A 376 9.17 19.41 -20.11
CA GLU A 376 9.74 20.62 -20.76
C GLU A 376 10.59 20.34 -22.00
N ASP A 377 10.62 19.10 -22.50
CA ASP A 377 11.28 18.77 -23.76
C ASP A 377 10.44 19.24 -24.95
N LEU A 378 11.14 19.72 -25.99
CA LEU A 378 10.54 20.03 -27.28
C LEU A 378 10.57 18.78 -28.16
N ILE A 379 9.45 18.46 -28.78
CA ILE A 379 9.28 17.26 -29.56
C ILE A 379 8.79 17.66 -30.95
N CYS A 380 9.44 17.12 -31.97
CA CYS A 380 8.88 17.06 -33.32
C CYS A 380 8.15 15.72 -33.45
N LEU A 381 6.84 15.76 -33.68
CA LEU A 381 6.05 14.54 -33.82
C LEU A 381 6.19 13.96 -35.23
N PRO A 382 6.41 12.64 -35.35
CA PRO A 382 6.29 11.96 -36.63
C PRO A 382 4.87 12.17 -37.20
N PRO A 383 4.72 12.38 -38.51
CA PRO A 383 3.43 12.73 -39.12
C PRO A 383 2.36 11.66 -38.88
N LYS A 384 2.76 10.38 -38.79
CA LYS A 384 1.84 9.27 -38.46
C LYS A 384 1.25 9.41 -37.05
N VAL A 385 2.08 9.83 -36.09
CA VAL A 385 1.68 10.02 -34.70
C VAL A 385 0.80 11.27 -34.59
N ALA A 386 1.22 12.38 -35.22
CA ALA A 386 0.44 13.62 -35.27
C ALA A 386 -0.99 13.39 -35.78
N VAL A 387 -1.17 12.67 -36.89
CA VAL A 387 -2.48 12.34 -37.45
C VAL A 387 -3.30 11.47 -36.49
N SER A 388 -2.68 10.45 -35.86
CA SER A 388 -3.39 9.60 -34.90
C SER A 388 -3.87 10.34 -33.66
N LEU A 389 -3.16 11.41 -33.29
CA LEU A 389 -3.46 12.26 -32.14
C LEU A 389 -4.36 13.47 -32.49
N GLY A 390 -5.12 13.39 -33.59
CA GLY A 390 -6.06 14.46 -33.98
C GLY A 390 -5.41 15.61 -34.73
N ASN A 391 -4.33 15.32 -35.47
CA ASN A 391 -3.55 16.27 -36.26
C ASN A 391 -2.96 17.41 -35.41
N ILE A 392 -2.34 17.03 -34.28
CA ILE A 392 -1.59 17.92 -33.40
C ILE A 392 -0.13 18.04 -33.87
N GLY A 393 0.46 19.23 -33.76
CA GLY A 393 1.84 19.47 -34.15
C GLY A 393 2.00 20.03 -35.57
N PRO A 394 3.23 20.10 -36.08
CA PRO A 394 4.31 19.13 -35.85
C PRO A 394 5.16 19.34 -34.59
N ILE A 395 5.18 20.55 -34.02
CA ILE A 395 5.99 20.87 -32.83
C ILE A 395 5.10 20.87 -31.59
N VAL A 396 5.48 20.10 -30.58
CA VAL A 396 4.76 20.00 -29.31
C VAL A 396 5.72 20.01 -28.12
N ILE A 397 5.21 20.42 -26.97
CA ILE A 397 5.94 20.47 -25.71
C ILE A 397 5.42 19.37 -24.79
N CYS A 398 6.32 18.67 -24.11
CA CYS A 398 5.93 17.74 -23.05
C CYS A 398 5.65 18.50 -21.74
N THR A 399 4.39 18.54 -21.29
CA THR A 399 3.99 19.26 -20.07
C THR A 399 4.11 18.40 -18.83
N LYS A 400 3.80 17.11 -18.93
CA LYS A 400 3.76 16.19 -17.79
C LYS A 400 4.06 14.75 -18.23
N VAL A 401 4.86 14.07 -17.43
CA VAL A 401 5.16 12.63 -17.59
C VAL A 401 4.62 11.90 -16.37
N THR A 402 3.67 11.00 -16.58
CA THR A 402 3.12 10.07 -15.57
C THR A 402 3.03 8.68 -16.20
N ASN A 403 1.94 7.93 -16.03
CA ASN A 403 1.70 6.71 -16.81
C ASN A 403 1.60 7.02 -18.32
N SER A 404 1.01 8.16 -18.67
CA SER A 404 0.97 8.71 -20.03
C SER A 404 1.82 9.98 -20.15
N ILE A 405 2.27 10.26 -21.36
CA ILE A 405 2.99 11.47 -21.73
C ILE A 405 1.97 12.52 -22.18
N ALA A 406 1.93 13.66 -21.50
CA ALA A 406 1.07 14.78 -21.81
C ALA A 406 1.79 15.75 -22.76
N LEU A 407 1.19 15.99 -23.92
CA LEU A 407 1.72 16.84 -24.98
C LEU A 407 0.82 18.07 -25.14
N LEU A 408 1.43 19.24 -25.30
CA LEU A 408 0.77 20.52 -25.54
C LEU A 408 1.30 21.14 -26.84
N ASP A 409 0.39 21.58 -27.69
CA ASP A 409 0.73 22.46 -28.81
C ASP A 409 0.74 23.93 -28.31
N PRO A 410 1.89 24.62 -28.33
CA PRO A 410 2.00 25.99 -27.83
C PRO A 410 1.20 27.01 -28.65
N PHE A 411 0.80 26.70 -29.89
CA PHE A 411 0.10 27.64 -30.77
C PHE A 411 -1.42 27.56 -30.66
N THR A 412 -1.94 26.35 -30.45
CA THR A 412 -3.38 26.09 -30.44
C THR A 412 -3.93 25.77 -29.06
N LEU A 413 -3.06 25.61 -28.05
CA LEU A 413 -3.38 25.09 -26.71
C LEU A 413 -4.07 23.71 -26.72
N ARG A 414 -3.95 22.96 -27.82
CA ARG A 414 -4.47 21.60 -27.87
C ARG A 414 -3.59 20.70 -27.02
N HIS A 415 -4.24 19.89 -26.20
CA HIS A 415 -3.59 18.95 -25.32
C HIS A 415 -3.90 17.52 -25.74
N CYS A 416 -2.90 16.65 -25.72
CA CYS A 416 -3.04 15.24 -26.04
C CYS A 416 -2.33 14.36 -25.01
N PHE A 417 -2.86 13.18 -24.76
CA PHE A 417 -2.22 12.17 -23.93
C PHE A 417 -1.74 11.02 -24.82
N LEU A 418 -0.49 10.62 -24.63
CA LEU A 418 0.13 9.50 -25.33
C LEU A 418 0.44 8.39 -24.32
N ASP A 419 -0.18 7.24 -24.49
CA ASP A 419 0.07 6.07 -23.64
C ASP A 419 1.43 5.45 -23.91
N ALA A 420 1.98 4.73 -22.93
CA ALA A 420 3.26 4.02 -23.06
C ALA A 420 3.26 3.05 -24.26
N ASP A 421 2.20 2.27 -24.44
CA ASP A 421 2.09 1.30 -25.56
C ASP A 421 2.07 2.00 -26.92
N GLN A 422 1.42 3.17 -27.02
CA GLN A 422 1.39 3.95 -28.25
C GLN A 422 2.76 4.54 -28.56
N TYR A 423 3.44 5.07 -27.54
CA TYR A 423 4.80 5.58 -27.66
C TYR A 423 5.78 4.50 -28.15
N TRP A 424 5.76 3.31 -27.57
CA TRP A 424 6.72 2.25 -27.93
C TRP A 424 6.48 1.61 -29.30
N ARG A 425 5.27 1.72 -29.87
CA ARG A 425 5.00 1.30 -31.27
C ARG A 425 5.70 2.18 -32.29
N THR A 426 5.81 3.47 -32.01
CA THR A 426 6.46 4.47 -32.86
C THR A 426 7.30 5.38 -31.98
N SER A 427 8.43 4.85 -31.49
CA SER A 427 9.32 5.58 -30.59
C SER A 427 9.96 6.77 -31.32
N PHE A 428 9.91 7.94 -30.70
CA PHE A 428 10.60 9.16 -31.15
C PHE A 428 11.41 9.76 -30.00
N LYS A 429 12.37 10.62 -30.34
CA LYS A 429 13.24 11.31 -29.37
C LYS A 429 12.83 12.78 -29.23
N SER A 430 13.27 13.43 -28.16
CA SER A 430 13.17 14.88 -28.04
C SER A 430 14.05 15.56 -29.08
N LEU A 431 13.56 16.67 -29.64
CA LEU A 431 14.30 17.53 -30.56
C LEU A 431 15.35 18.35 -29.79
N LEU A 432 14.89 19.04 -28.74
CA LEU A 432 15.72 19.80 -27.81
C LEU A 432 15.37 19.39 -26.39
N THR A 433 16.39 19.28 -25.55
CA THR A 433 16.26 18.89 -24.14
C THR A 433 16.38 20.13 -23.25
N SER A 434 15.80 20.08 -22.05
CA SER A 434 15.83 21.13 -21.03
C SER A 434 17.20 21.81 -20.74
N ARG A 435 18.33 21.20 -21.11
CA ARG A 435 19.67 21.79 -20.99
C ARG A 435 19.98 22.88 -22.02
N GLN A 436 19.27 22.90 -23.13
CA GLN A 436 19.46 23.85 -24.23
C GLN A 436 18.53 25.07 -24.12
N LEU A 437 17.90 25.26 -22.95
CA LEU A 437 17.06 26.42 -22.69
C LEU A 437 17.89 27.69 -22.60
N VAL A 438 17.43 28.72 -23.29
CA VAL A 438 18.03 30.05 -23.31
C VAL A 438 17.08 31.03 -22.62
N GLU A 439 17.66 32.01 -21.93
CA GLU A 439 16.89 33.07 -21.28
C GLU A 439 16.51 34.17 -22.26
N TYR A 440 15.23 34.52 -22.25
CA TYR A 440 14.60 35.59 -22.99
C TYR A 440 14.04 36.62 -22.01
N ILE A 441 14.08 37.90 -22.40
CA ILE A 441 13.37 38.99 -21.74
C ILE A 441 12.11 39.31 -22.55
N VAL A 442 10.98 39.42 -21.85
CA VAL A 442 9.69 39.80 -22.46
C VAL A 442 9.63 41.32 -22.53
N LEU A 443 9.49 41.87 -23.74
CA LEU A 443 9.39 43.31 -23.97
C LEU A 443 7.93 43.77 -23.96
N ASP A 444 7.06 42.99 -24.60
CA ASP A 444 5.64 43.29 -24.71
C ASP A 444 4.81 42.01 -24.79
N MET A 445 3.54 42.09 -24.38
CA MET A 445 2.61 40.97 -24.37
C MET A 445 1.18 41.40 -24.74
N GLU A 446 0.69 40.87 -25.85
CA GLU A 446 -0.68 41.06 -26.34
C GLU A 446 -1.48 39.77 -26.18
N VAL A 447 -2.55 39.82 -25.39
CA VAL A 447 -3.33 38.61 -25.12
C VAL A 447 -4.43 38.39 -26.17
N ILE A 448 -4.41 37.21 -26.79
CA ILE A 448 -5.31 36.85 -27.91
C ILE A 448 -6.56 36.12 -27.42
N SER A 449 -6.42 35.19 -26.47
CA SER A 449 -7.50 34.29 -26.08
C SER A 449 -7.90 34.42 -24.60
N SER A 450 -9.10 33.92 -24.30
CA SER A 450 -9.52 33.63 -22.93
C SER A 450 -8.68 32.51 -22.32
N GLU A 451 -8.58 32.51 -20.99
CA GLU A 451 -7.89 31.47 -20.22
C GLU A 451 -8.57 30.10 -20.41
N VAL A 452 -7.75 29.08 -20.66
CA VAL A 452 -8.17 27.68 -20.72
C VAL A 452 -7.48 26.93 -19.60
N THR A 453 -8.24 26.22 -18.76
CA THR A 453 -7.66 25.35 -17.73
C THR A 453 -7.63 23.92 -18.25
N ILE A 454 -6.44 23.34 -18.37
CA ILE A 454 -6.24 21.98 -18.88
C ILE A 454 -5.45 21.19 -17.84
N GLY A 455 -6.04 20.12 -17.30
CA GLY A 455 -5.33 19.23 -16.37
C GLY A 455 -4.93 19.87 -15.03
N GLY A 456 -5.58 20.98 -14.63
CA GLY A 456 -5.28 21.74 -13.41
C GLY A 456 -4.36 22.94 -13.62
N THR A 457 -3.65 23.00 -14.75
CA THR A 457 -2.84 24.16 -15.14
C THR A 457 -3.63 25.12 -16.02
N LYS A 458 -3.45 26.43 -15.79
CA LYS A 458 -4.04 27.48 -16.62
C LYS A 458 -3.12 27.75 -17.80
N TYR A 459 -3.70 28.01 -18.96
CA TYR A 459 -3.00 28.43 -20.16
C TYR A 459 -3.75 29.59 -20.80
N ARG A 460 -3.01 30.51 -21.43
CA ARG A 460 -3.59 31.66 -22.13
C ARG A 460 -2.72 31.98 -23.33
N LEU A 461 -3.30 32.04 -24.53
CA LEU A 461 -2.56 32.41 -25.73
C LEU A 461 -2.30 33.91 -25.73
N ALA A 462 -1.03 34.27 -25.90
CA ALA A 462 -0.60 35.64 -26.09
C ALA A 462 0.47 35.71 -27.18
N ASP A 463 0.43 36.78 -27.97
CA ASP A 463 1.53 37.22 -28.80
C ASP A 463 2.52 37.97 -27.91
N ALA A 464 3.79 37.57 -27.93
CA ALA A 464 4.84 38.16 -27.10
C ALA A 464 5.98 38.65 -27.99
N GLN A 465 6.49 39.83 -27.68
CA GLN A 465 7.74 40.34 -28.24
C GLN A 465 8.86 40.02 -27.25
N VAL A 466 9.85 39.25 -27.69
CA VAL A 466 10.94 38.78 -26.82
C VAL A 466 12.30 39.03 -27.44
N ALA A 467 13.29 39.29 -26.60
CA ALA A 467 14.69 39.37 -26.99
C ALA A 467 15.51 38.39 -26.14
N ARG A 468 16.62 37.89 -26.68
CA ARG A 468 17.54 37.06 -25.89
C ARG A 468 18.28 37.95 -24.89
N VAL A 469 18.47 37.46 -23.68
CA VAL A 469 19.22 38.21 -22.65
C VAL A 469 20.67 38.45 -23.07
N SER A 470 21.27 37.52 -23.83
CA SER A 470 22.63 37.66 -24.36
C SER A 470 22.79 38.80 -25.37
N ASP A 471 21.71 39.08 -26.12
CA ASP A 471 21.69 40.00 -27.25
C ASP A 471 21.16 41.37 -26.83
N PHE A 472 20.40 41.40 -25.72
CA PHE A 472 19.85 42.62 -25.12
C PHE A 472 20.95 43.63 -24.79
N GLY A 473 20.88 44.81 -25.43
CA GLY A 473 21.84 45.91 -25.27
C GLY A 473 23.09 45.81 -26.17
N LYS A 474 23.22 44.74 -26.97
CA LYS A 474 24.28 44.59 -27.99
C LYS A 474 23.71 44.61 -29.41
N ASN A 475 22.60 43.90 -29.62
CA ASN A 475 21.90 43.77 -30.90
C ASN A 475 20.41 44.06 -30.70
N ASP A 476 19.76 44.67 -31.71
CA ASP A 476 18.32 45.00 -31.70
C ASP A 476 17.44 43.87 -32.27
N THR A 477 17.85 42.62 -32.12
CA THR A 477 17.08 41.46 -32.63
C THR A 477 15.92 41.14 -31.70
N ILE A 478 14.70 41.34 -32.19
CA ILE A 478 13.45 41.07 -31.47
C ILE A 478 12.70 39.96 -32.21
N PHE A 479 12.19 38.99 -31.46
CA PHE A 479 11.39 37.88 -31.96
C PHE A 479 9.92 38.08 -31.58
N ASN A 480 9.03 37.95 -32.55
CA ASN A 480 7.59 38.00 -32.34
C ASN A 480 7.04 36.57 -32.33
N ILE A 481 6.55 36.12 -31.17
CA ILE A 481 6.21 34.71 -30.97
C ILE A 481 4.84 34.55 -30.30
N LYS A 482 4.18 33.43 -30.62
CA LYS A 482 2.97 32.98 -29.92
C LYS A 482 3.34 32.11 -28.74
N THR A 483 2.74 32.38 -27.59
CA THR A 483 3.07 31.71 -26.33
C THR A 483 1.82 31.24 -25.61
N HIS A 484 1.93 30.12 -24.90
CA HIS A 484 0.88 29.56 -24.05
C HIS A 484 0.91 30.10 -22.60
N LEU A 485 1.92 30.92 -22.29
CA LEU A 485 2.23 31.45 -20.96
C LEU A 485 1.67 32.85 -20.72
N GLY A 486 0.68 33.28 -21.50
CA GLY A 486 0.12 34.63 -21.42
C GLY A 486 -0.60 34.98 -20.12
N HIS A 487 -0.79 34.00 -19.21
CA HIS A 487 -1.34 34.25 -17.87
C HIS A 487 -0.24 34.49 -16.82
N LEU A 488 1.01 34.13 -17.12
CA LEU A 488 2.12 34.07 -16.15
C LEU A 488 3.16 35.17 -16.39
N LEU A 489 3.38 35.49 -17.66
CA LEU A 489 4.38 36.44 -18.09
C LEU A 489 3.79 37.85 -18.16
N ASN A 490 4.55 38.84 -17.70
CA ASN A 490 4.31 40.26 -17.88
C ASN A 490 5.51 40.89 -18.61
N PRO A 491 5.33 42.07 -19.25
CA PRO A 491 6.46 42.84 -19.78
C PRO A 491 7.51 43.11 -18.70
N GLY A 492 8.79 42.89 -19.02
CA GLY A 492 9.93 42.97 -18.11
C GLY A 492 10.28 41.66 -17.40
N ASP A 493 9.46 40.61 -17.51
CA ASP A 493 9.80 39.30 -16.96
C ASP A 493 10.83 38.54 -17.83
N TYR A 494 11.54 37.61 -17.19
CA TYR A 494 12.42 36.66 -17.86
C TYR A 494 11.71 35.33 -18.09
N ALA A 495 11.95 34.70 -19.23
CA ALA A 495 11.41 33.40 -19.60
C ALA A 495 12.50 32.50 -20.18
N LEU A 496 12.41 31.20 -19.92
CA LEU A 496 13.23 30.17 -20.57
C LEU A 496 12.51 29.63 -21.80
N GLY A 497 13.23 29.58 -22.91
CA GLY A 497 12.70 29.08 -24.17
C GLY A 497 13.76 28.39 -25.03
N TYR A 498 13.29 27.67 -26.03
CA TYR A 498 14.15 27.13 -27.07
C TYR A 498 14.32 28.15 -28.19
N ASP A 499 15.58 28.36 -28.57
CA ASP A 499 15.95 29.12 -29.75
C ASP A 499 15.97 28.19 -30.97
N LEU A 500 15.00 28.37 -31.88
CA LEU A 500 14.93 27.59 -33.11
C LEU A 500 15.55 28.33 -34.29
N TYR A 501 15.72 29.65 -34.17
CA TYR A 501 16.39 30.49 -35.17
C TYR A 501 17.89 30.15 -35.26
N GLY A 502 18.57 29.98 -34.12
CA GLY A 502 19.99 29.66 -34.05
C GLY A 502 20.33 28.17 -33.99
N ALA A 503 19.35 27.29 -33.71
CA ALA A 503 19.61 25.88 -33.52
C ALA A 503 19.76 25.12 -34.85
N ASN A 504 20.93 24.51 -35.07
CA ASN A 504 21.12 23.55 -36.15
C ASN A 504 20.70 22.15 -35.70
N SER A 505 19.41 21.81 -35.85
CA SER A 505 18.92 20.46 -35.59
C SER A 505 19.03 19.59 -36.84
N ASN A 506 19.82 18.51 -36.77
CA ASN A 506 19.95 17.51 -37.84
C ASN A 506 18.76 16.53 -37.87
N ASP A 507 17.51 17.03 -37.81
CA ASP A 507 16.32 16.17 -37.83
C ASP A 507 15.63 16.20 -39.21
N MET A 508 15.58 15.04 -39.85
CA MET A 508 14.95 14.85 -41.16
C MET A 508 13.44 15.13 -41.14
N GLU A 509 12.79 15.07 -39.97
CA GLU A 509 11.37 15.39 -39.83
C GLU A 509 11.14 16.90 -39.79
N LEU A 510 12.02 17.65 -39.12
CA LEU A 510 11.93 19.11 -39.05
C LEU A 510 12.18 19.77 -40.41
N ASP A 511 13.08 19.17 -41.21
CA ASP A 511 13.39 19.65 -42.56
C ASP A 511 12.18 19.70 -43.50
N LYS A 512 11.15 18.88 -43.24
CA LYS A 512 9.91 18.84 -44.04
C LYS A 512 8.95 20.00 -43.76
N TYR A 513 9.16 20.72 -42.65
CA TYR A 513 8.28 21.80 -42.20
C TYR A 513 8.95 23.19 -42.30
N LYS A 514 10.08 23.30 -43.01
CA LYS A 514 10.78 24.57 -43.26
C LYS A 514 9.83 25.62 -43.83
N GLY A 515 9.63 26.72 -43.10
CA GLY A 515 8.76 27.85 -43.46
C GLY A 515 7.59 28.12 -42.49
N HIS A 516 7.18 27.13 -41.69
CA HIS A 516 6.13 27.29 -40.66
C HIS A 516 6.65 27.09 -39.23
N ILE A 517 7.97 27.07 -39.05
CA ILE A 517 8.61 26.86 -37.76
C ILE A 517 8.74 28.21 -37.04
N PRO A 518 8.31 28.31 -35.78
CA PRO A 518 8.51 29.51 -34.96
C PRO A 518 10.01 29.79 -34.74
N GLU A 519 10.37 31.05 -34.60
CA GLU A 519 11.77 31.46 -34.35
C GLU A 519 12.22 31.11 -32.92
N ALA A 520 11.31 31.23 -31.95
CA ALA A 520 11.54 30.84 -30.56
C ALA A 520 10.25 30.30 -29.92
N ILE A 521 10.40 29.45 -28.90
CA ILE A 521 9.29 28.89 -28.12
C ILE A 521 9.59 29.05 -26.63
N LEU A 522 8.77 29.81 -25.91
CA LEU A 522 8.87 29.91 -24.44
C LEU A 522 8.22 28.70 -23.78
N ILE A 523 8.81 28.24 -22.66
CA ILE A 523 8.37 27.05 -21.94
C ILE A 523 8.00 27.36 -20.50
N LYS A 524 8.84 28.14 -19.81
CA LYS A 524 8.58 28.52 -18.43
C LYS A 524 9.12 29.91 -18.12
N LYS A 525 8.56 30.54 -17.09
CA LYS A 525 9.09 31.79 -16.52
C LYS A 525 10.41 31.51 -15.79
N SER A 526 11.43 32.33 -16.01
CA SER A 526 12.68 32.28 -15.24
C SER A 526 12.58 33.17 -14.02
N TYR A 527 13.11 32.69 -12.90
CA TYR A 527 13.24 33.45 -11.65
C TYR A 527 14.70 33.61 -11.23
N GLU A 528 15.66 33.36 -12.13
CA GLU A 528 17.08 33.27 -11.78
C GLU A 528 17.62 34.60 -11.23
N GLU A 529 17.23 35.75 -11.79
CA GLU A 529 17.61 37.07 -11.27
C GLU A 529 17.16 37.28 -9.81
N LYS A 530 15.91 36.90 -9.50
CA LYS A 530 15.35 36.97 -8.15
C LYS A 530 16.03 35.96 -7.21
N ARG A 531 16.44 34.79 -7.71
CA ARG A 531 17.17 33.76 -6.94
C ARG A 531 18.61 34.17 -6.64
N GLN A 532 19.31 34.85 -7.56
CA GLN A 532 20.66 35.35 -7.32
C GLN A 532 20.72 36.26 -6.09
N LYS A 533 19.68 37.07 -5.86
CA LYS A 533 19.55 37.94 -4.67
C LYS A 533 19.40 37.16 -3.36
N LYS A 534 18.96 35.90 -3.39
CA LYS A 534 18.77 35.01 -2.21
C LYS A 534 19.78 33.86 -2.13
N ARG A 535 20.82 33.87 -2.97
CA ARG A 535 21.83 32.79 -3.05
C ARG A 535 22.57 32.64 -1.71
N GLY A 536 22.70 31.40 -1.22
CA GLY A 536 23.39 31.08 0.04
C GLY A 536 22.48 30.88 1.26
N LYS A 537 21.17 31.15 1.16
CA LYS A 537 20.22 30.78 2.22
C LYS A 537 19.77 29.33 2.08
N PRO A 538 19.77 28.52 3.17
CA PRO A 538 19.23 27.17 3.13
C PRO A 538 17.72 27.19 2.88
N ARG A 539 17.20 26.15 2.22
CA ARG A 539 15.74 25.96 2.04
C ARG A 539 15.10 25.54 3.36
N SER A 540 13.85 25.92 3.56
CA SER A 540 13.02 25.55 4.73
C SER A 540 12.63 24.06 4.76
N TRP A 541 12.87 23.35 3.68
CA TRP A 541 12.50 21.96 3.48
C TRP A 541 13.63 21.12 2.89
N LYS A 542 13.55 19.81 3.10
CA LYS A 542 14.47 18.80 2.58
C LYS A 542 13.68 17.59 2.04
N LEU A 543 14.30 16.86 1.12
CA LEU A 543 13.83 15.55 0.67
C LEU A 543 14.62 14.45 1.35
N LYS A 544 14.01 13.28 1.51
CA LYS A 544 14.74 12.06 1.87
C LYS A 544 15.35 11.46 0.60
N SER A 545 16.55 10.94 0.73
CA SER A 545 17.23 10.17 -0.31
C SER A 545 17.21 8.69 0.04
N LEU A 546 17.17 7.82 -0.97
CA LEU A 546 17.43 6.40 -0.79
C LEU A 546 18.94 6.20 -0.54
N GLU A 547 19.27 5.29 0.36
CA GLU A 547 20.64 4.82 0.51
C GLU A 547 21.00 3.98 -0.73
N MET A 548 21.88 4.51 -1.57
CA MET A 548 22.32 3.88 -2.80
C MET A 548 23.83 3.65 -2.76
N GLU A 549 24.26 2.46 -3.16
CA GLU A 549 25.68 2.21 -3.41
C GLU A 549 26.10 2.89 -4.72
N VAL A 550 27.04 3.83 -4.64
CA VAL A 550 27.57 4.60 -5.78
C VAL A 550 28.95 4.05 -6.14
N ASP A 551 29.20 3.82 -7.43
CA ASP A 551 30.57 3.57 -7.91
C ASP A 551 31.36 4.91 -7.90
N ASP A 552 32.53 4.95 -7.23
CA ASP A 552 33.36 6.13 -6.87
C ASP A 552 33.90 7.02 -8.01
N ARG A 553 33.06 7.45 -8.96
CA ARG A 553 33.46 8.37 -10.05
C ARG A 553 33.23 9.83 -9.65
N LYS A 554 34.26 10.49 -9.13
CA LYS A 554 34.23 11.90 -8.68
C LYS A 554 33.78 12.92 -9.73
N LEU A 555 34.09 12.71 -11.02
CA LEU A 555 33.78 13.66 -12.11
C LEU A 555 32.28 13.81 -12.43
N ASP A 556 31.44 12.88 -11.97
CA ASP A 556 29.99 12.95 -12.17
C ASP A 556 29.27 13.64 -11.01
N GLN A 557 29.93 13.84 -9.85
CA GLN A 557 29.29 14.34 -8.64
C GLN A 557 28.83 15.80 -8.77
N ASP A 558 29.66 16.70 -9.28
CA ASP A 558 29.29 18.12 -9.46
C ASP A 558 28.10 18.29 -10.41
N LYS A 559 28.06 17.49 -11.47
CA LYS A 559 26.94 17.45 -12.41
C LYS A 559 25.67 16.94 -11.72
N MET A 560 25.77 15.89 -10.91
CA MET A 560 24.62 15.39 -10.12
C MET A 560 24.09 16.46 -9.17
N VAL A 561 24.98 17.17 -8.46
CA VAL A 561 24.58 18.22 -7.51
C VAL A 561 23.84 19.35 -8.24
N SER A 562 24.37 19.80 -9.38
CA SER A 562 23.72 20.83 -10.20
C SER A 562 22.35 20.39 -10.72
N GLU A 563 22.23 19.15 -11.23
CA GLU A 563 20.96 18.60 -11.69
C GLU A 563 19.94 18.41 -10.56
N TYR A 564 20.42 18.00 -9.39
CA TYR A 564 19.58 17.84 -8.21
C TYR A 564 19.07 19.20 -7.72
N GLU A 565 19.92 20.25 -7.73
CA GLU A 565 19.49 21.60 -7.41
C GLU A 565 18.43 22.13 -8.40
N GLN A 566 18.61 21.86 -9.70
CA GLN A 566 17.59 22.17 -10.72
C GLN A 566 16.28 21.45 -10.46
N PHE A 567 16.33 20.17 -10.05
CA PHE A 567 15.13 19.43 -9.67
C PHE A 567 14.41 20.06 -8.45
N LEU A 568 15.16 20.49 -7.43
CA LEU A 568 14.58 21.20 -6.29
C LEU A 568 13.94 22.53 -6.69
N LYS A 569 14.58 23.27 -7.61
CA LYS A 569 14.00 24.50 -8.20
C LYS A 569 12.69 24.21 -8.94
N ASP A 570 12.64 23.13 -9.73
CA ASP A 570 11.43 22.73 -10.47
C ASP A 570 10.28 22.35 -9.52
N LEU A 571 10.58 21.80 -8.33
CA LEU A 571 9.59 21.54 -7.27
C LEU A 571 9.05 22.82 -6.64
N GLU A 572 9.89 23.85 -6.43
CA GLU A 572 9.45 25.17 -5.95
C GLU A 572 8.54 25.88 -6.96
N GLU A 573 8.69 25.62 -8.25
CA GLU A 573 7.90 26.30 -9.29
C GLU A 573 6.55 25.63 -9.53
N ASN A 574 6.46 24.30 -9.36
CA ASN A 574 5.32 23.52 -9.83
C ASN A 574 4.55 22.84 -8.68
N PRO A 575 3.34 23.32 -8.32
CA PRO A 575 2.54 22.69 -7.27
C PRO A 575 2.11 21.25 -7.63
N ASP A 576 1.87 20.97 -8.91
CA ASP A 576 1.48 19.63 -9.37
C ASP A 576 2.54 18.54 -9.10
N MET A 577 3.82 18.91 -9.15
CA MET A 577 4.90 17.96 -8.83
C MET A 577 4.99 17.71 -7.32
N ARG A 578 4.69 18.73 -6.51
CA ARG A 578 4.69 18.62 -5.04
C ARG A 578 3.59 17.71 -4.52
N PHE A 579 2.42 17.71 -5.15
CA PHE A 579 1.28 16.90 -4.71
C PHE A 579 1.63 15.41 -4.49
N ASN A 580 2.53 14.89 -5.33
CA ASN A 580 2.94 13.50 -5.25
C ASN A 580 4.21 13.24 -4.43
N ILE A 581 4.82 14.26 -3.83
CA ILE A 581 6.08 14.16 -3.08
C ILE A 581 5.87 14.48 -1.61
N SER A 582 6.60 13.78 -0.73
CA SER A 582 6.62 14.08 0.70
C SER A 582 7.76 15.06 0.98
N LEU A 583 7.42 16.28 1.43
CA LEU A 583 8.38 17.33 1.78
C LEU A 583 8.57 17.34 3.31
N TYR A 584 9.81 17.43 3.78
CA TYR A 584 10.13 17.40 5.20
C TYR A 584 10.69 18.75 5.64
N ARG A 585 10.41 19.18 6.87
CA ARG A 585 10.97 20.41 7.42
C ARG A 585 12.49 20.27 7.61
N ASN A 586 13.24 21.30 7.21
CA ASN A 586 14.67 21.36 7.46
C ASN A 586 14.94 21.90 8.88
N LYS A 587 15.68 21.15 9.71
CA LYS A 587 16.06 21.54 11.08
C LYS A 587 17.09 22.68 11.09
N GLU A 588 17.94 22.78 10.06
CA GLU A 588 18.99 23.79 9.92
C GLU A 588 18.46 25.16 9.45
N TYR A 589 17.19 25.23 9.05
CA TYR A 589 16.59 26.46 8.59
C TYR A 589 16.17 27.34 9.78
N GLN A 590 16.90 28.43 10.01
CA GLN A 590 16.47 29.51 10.90
C GLN A 590 15.65 30.54 10.12
N PRO A 591 14.36 30.75 10.44
CA PRO A 591 13.58 31.83 9.87
C PRO A 591 14.22 33.16 10.23
N SER A 592 14.65 33.94 9.23
CA SER A 592 15.09 35.31 9.49
C SER A 592 13.85 36.20 9.59
N GLU A 593 13.64 36.83 10.75
CA GLU A 593 12.47 37.70 11.05
C GLU A 593 12.35 38.93 10.12
N MET A 594 13.36 39.22 9.30
CA MET A 594 13.37 40.36 8.36
C MET A 594 12.83 40.05 6.95
N ALA A 595 12.41 38.82 6.63
CA ALA A 595 12.03 38.45 5.26
C ALA A 595 10.56 38.71 4.89
N SER A 596 9.73 39.20 5.81
CA SER A 596 8.26 39.25 5.62
C SER A 596 7.67 40.63 5.26
N VAL A 597 8.48 41.68 5.04
CA VAL A 597 7.94 43.05 4.93
C VAL A 597 8.38 43.91 3.75
N THR A 598 9.22 43.45 2.81
CA THR A 598 9.58 44.28 1.65
C THR A 598 9.66 43.49 0.34
N ASP A 599 8.98 44.04 -0.67
CA ASP A 599 8.77 43.61 -2.07
C ASP A 599 7.71 42.54 -2.35
N GLY A 600 6.59 43.00 -2.92
CA GLY A 600 5.46 42.23 -3.45
C GLY A 600 5.78 41.46 -4.73
N ASP A 601 6.96 40.82 -4.78
CA ASP A 601 7.46 40.05 -5.91
C ASP A 601 7.90 38.66 -5.42
N GLU A 602 6.93 37.91 -4.88
CA GLU A 602 7.15 36.61 -4.25
C GLU A 602 7.74 35.58 -5.23
N LEU A 603 8.96 35.14 -4.94
CA LEU A 603 9.52 33.91 -5.50
C LEU A 603 8.58 32.74 -5.18
N PRO A 604 8.30 31.82 -6.13
CA PRO A 604 7.57 30.60 -5.83
C PRO A 604 8.27 29.84 -4.69
N SER A 605 7.58 29.69 -3.56
CA SER A 605 8.06 28.93 -2.40
C SER A 605 7.09 27.82 -2.04
N VAL A 606 7.57 26.82 -1.29
CA VAL A 606 6.74 25.76 -0.74
C VAL A 606 6.01 26.30 0.50
N PRO A 607 4.67 26.25 0.57
CA PRO A 607 3.91 26.61 1.76
C PRO A 607 4.34 25.75 2.96
N LEU A 608 4.45 26.37 4.14
CA LEU A 608 4.85 25.66 5.37
C LEU A 608 3.85 24.55 5.77
N GLU A 609 2.60 24.67 5.35
CA GLU A 609 1.51 23.71 5.59
C GLU A 609 1.71 22.37 4.86
N GLU A 610 2.47 22.36 3.76
CA GLU A 610 2.77 21.15 2.98
C GLU A 610 3.92 20.32 3.59
N LEU A 611 4.61 20.85 4.62
CA LEU A 611 5.79 20.22 5.20
C LEU A 611 5.42 19.24 6.31
N LEU A 612 5.90 18.00 6.19
CA LEU A 612 5.80 16.99 7.23
C LEU A 612 6.87 17.23 8.30
N ALA A 613 6.49 17.01 9.57
CA ALA A 613 7.44 16.91 10.66
C ALA A 613 8.23 15.60 10.52
N ASP A 614 9.55 15.69 10.60
CA ASP A 614 10.42 14.50 10.64
C ASP A 614 10.24 13.85 12.02
N LEU A 615 9.54 12.72 12.08
CA LEU A 615 9.47 11.87 13.28
C LEU A 615 10.69 10.93 13.27
N ASP A 616 11.84 11.46 13.64
CA ASP A 616 13.03 10.65 13.91
C ASP A 616 12.87 10.02 15.30
N LEU A 617 12.51 8.73 15.37
CA LEU A 617 12.40 7.98 16.65
C LEU A 617 13.75 7.44 17.14
N SER A 618 14.85 7.82 16.50
CA SER A 618 16.20 7.40 16.84
C SER A 618 17.00 8.58 17.41
N GLY A 619 16.97 8.74 18.74
CA GLY A 619 18.01 9.48 19.46
C GLY A 619 17.65 10.85 20.04
N ASP A 620 16.51 10.97 20.75
CA ASP A 620 16.34 12.01 21.78
C ASP A 620 16.51 11.38 23.18
N GLU A 621 17.59 10.61 23.36
CA GLU A 621 18.19 10.36 24.67
C GLU A 621 19.53 11.10 24.65
N ASP A 622 19.67 12.09 25.55
CA ASP A 622 20.90 12.78 25.96
C ASP A 622 21.28 14.12 25.26
N GLU A 623 20.50 15.18 25.53
CA GLU A 623 21.01 16.56 25.63
C GLU A 623 20.34 17.31 26.80
N GLU A 624 20.44 16.74 28.01
CA GLU A 624 20.34 17.51 29.26
C GLU A 624 21.62 17.20 30.05
N ASP A 625 22.60 18.11 29.98
CA ASP A 625 23.53 18.46 31.08
C ASP A 625 24.71 19.28 30.52
N ASP A 626 24.57 20.61 30.51
CA ASP A 626 25.72 21.49 30.78
C ASP A 626 25.24 22.86 31.26
N MET A 627 24.86 22.95 32.54
CA MET A 627 24.61 24.20 33.27
C MET A 627 24.79 23.94 34.79
N THR A 628 26.04 23.77 35.22
CA THR A 628 26.59 23.94 36.60
C THR A 628 28.01 23.35 36.56
N GLU A 629 29.12 24.01 36.88
CA GLU A 629 29.47 25.16 37.74
C GLU A 629 30.59 26.00 37.10
#